data_AF-A0A2M7AF70-F1
#
_entry.id   AF-A0A2M7AF70-F1
#
_cell.length_a   1.000
_cell.length_b   1.000
_cell.length_c   1.000
_cell.angle_alpha   90.00
_cell.angle_beta   90.00
_cell.angle_gamma   90.00
#
_symmetry.space_group_name_H-M   'P 1'
#
loop_
_entity.id
_entity.type
_entity.pdbx_description
1 polymer ?
#
loop_
_entity_poly.entity_id
_entity_poly.type
_entity_poly.pdbx_seq_one_letter_code
_entity_poly.pdbx_strand_id
1 'polypeptide(L)'
;MRLQKRTYALPPDTLEQFEQTVAAGKRSMVIAQILQEWLEEKRREQLRQDVIEGCQVMADVMLEIQQEFEPLDMEVWRAIDDEPETRRRRSSTTRSHGRV
;
A
#
# COMPACT_ATOMS: atom_id res chain seq x y z
N MET A 1 -17.88 -22.17 3.49
CA MET A 1 -16.55 -22.53 2.95
C MET A 1 -16.39 -24.05 2.99
N ARG A 2 -16.03 -24.71 1.89
CA ARG A 2 -15.70 -26.15 1.89
C ARG A 2 -14.20 -26.33 2.15
N LEU A 3 -13.84 -27.04 3.20
CA LEU A 3 -12.45 -27.39 3.50
C LEU A 3 -11.99 -28.54 2.59
N GLN A 4 -10.83 -28.41 1.97
CA GLN A 4 -10.19 -29.48 1.20
C GLN A 4 -9.07 -30.09 2.01
N LYS A 5 -9.12 -31.41 2.23
CA LYS A 5 -8.04 -32.14 2.91
C LYS A 5 -6.91 -32.44 1.92
N ARG A 6 -5.68 -32.22 2.36
CA ARG A 6 -4.44 -32.49 1.65
C ARG A 6 -3.45 -33.14 2.60
N THR A 7 -2.64 -34.04 2.07
CA THR A 7 -1.57 -34.73 2.82
C THR A 7 -0.24 -34.20 2.30
N TYR A 8 0.61 -33.75 3.21
CA TYR A 8 1.96 -33.26 2.91
C TYR A 8 2.96 -34.02 3.77
N ALA A 9 4.15 -34.23 3.21
CA ALA A 9 5.30 -34.69 3.98
C ALA A 9 6.08 -33.48 4.49
N LEU A 10 6.44 -33.49 5.77
CA LEU A 10 7.26 -32.47 6.40
C LEU A 10 8.50 -33.13 7.02
N PRO A 11 9.62 -32.40 7.15
CA PRO A 11 10.77 -32.90 7.89
C PRO A 11 10.37 -33.30 9.33
N PRO A 12 10.88 -34.44 9.84
CA PRO A 12 10.46 -34.97 11.14
C PRO A 12 10.72 -33.98 12.27
N ASP A 13 11.90 -33.35 12.29
CA ASP A 13 12.29 -32.38 13.32
C ASP A 13 11.35 -31.17 13.36
N THR A 14 10.94 -30.67 12.18
CA THR A 14 10.00 -29.55 12.06
C THR A 14 8.61 -29.93 12.54
N LEU A 15 8.15 -31.14 12.18
CA LEU A 15 6.86 -31.64 12.63
C LEU A 15 6.85 -31.80 14.14
N GLU A 16 7.88 -32.40 14.72
CA GLU A 16 7.98 -32.61 16.17
C GLU A 16 7.93 -31.27 16.93
N GLN A 17 8.74 -30.29 16.53
CA GLN A 17 8.75 -28.96 17.14
C GLN A 17 7.38 -28.26 17.01
N PHE A 18 6.76 -28.36 15.83
CA PHE A 18 5.43 -27.81 15.59
C PHE A 18 4.38 -28.46 16.50
N GLU A 19 4.43 -29.78 16.66
CA GLU A 19 3.49 -30.55 17.47
C GLU A 19 3.66 -30.34 18.97
N GLN A 20 4.88 -30.07 19.44
CA GLN A 20 5.18 -29.67 20.83
C GLN A 20 4.66 -28.25 21.14
N THR A 21 4.67 -27.37 20.14
CA THR A 21 4.29 -25.95 20.31
C THR A 21 2.79 -25.71 20.10
N VAL A 22 2.16 -26.45 19.17
CA VAL A 22 0.79 -26.21 18.71
C VAL A 22 -0.13 -27.37 19.09
N ALA A 23 -1.15 -27.05 19.89
CA ALA A 23 -2.19 -28.00 20.28
C ALA A 23 -2.88 -28.65 19.06
N ALA A 24 -3.16 -29.95 19.13
CA ALA A 24 -3.69 -30.75 18.03
C ALA A 24 -4.90 -30.13 17.31
N GLY A 25 -5.85 -29.55 18.05
CA GLY A 25 -7.05 -28.91 17.50
C GLY A 25 -6.81 -27.59 16.74
N LYS A 26 -5.60 -27.01 16.85
CA LYS A 26 -5.24 -25.73 16.21
C LYS A 26 -4.26 -25.89 15.04
N ARG A 27 -3.69 -27.08 14.85
CA ARG A 27 -2.64 -27.33 13.84
C ARG A 27 -3.06 -26.93 12.43
N SER A 28 -4.24 -27.36 11.98
CA SER A 28 -4.76 -27.02 10.65
C SER A 28 -4.98 -25.51 10.46
N MET A 29 -5.38 -24.81 11.51
CA MET A 29 -5.57 -23.35 11.49
C MET A 29 -4.23 -22.62 11.35
N VAL A 30 -3.21 -23.06 12.10
CA VAL A 30 -1.86 -22.48 11.99
C VAL A 30 -1.26 -22.72 10.61
N ILE A 31 -1.39 -23.93 10.06
CA ILE A 31 -0.94 -24.22 8.70
C ILE A 31 -1.68 -23.36 7.67
N ALA A 32 -3.00 -23.21 7.81
CA ALA A 32 -3.79 -22.35 6.92
C ALA A 32 -3.33 -20.89 6.97
N GLN A 33 -3.02 -20.38 8.17
CA GLN A 33 -2.50 -19.03 8.35
C GLN A 33 -1.12 -18.86 7.70
N ILE A 34 -0.18 -19.79 7.92
CA ILE A 34 1.15 -19.76 7.29
C ILE A 34 1.03 -19.75 5.76
N LEU A 35 0.15 -20.59 5.20
CA LEU A 35 -0.08 -20.64 3.76
C LEU A 35 -0.66 -19.32 3.24
N GLN A 36 -1.59 -18.71 3.97
CA GLN A 36 -2.17 -17.43 3.59
C GLN A 36 -1.11 -16.32 3.61
N GLU A 37 -0.34 -16.22 4.69
CA GLU A 37 0.73 -15.21 4.83
C GLU A 37 1.76 -15.35 3.70
N TRP A 38 2.17 -16.58 3.38
CA TRP A 38 3.09 -16.86 2.29
C TRP A 38 2.51 -16.48 0.92
N LEU A 39 1.24 -16.78 0.67
CA LEU A 39 0.56 -16.38 -0.58
C LEU A 39 0.42 -14.86 -0.71
N GLU A 40 0.12 -14.16 0.39
CA GLU A 40 0.04 -12.70 0.41
C GLU A 40 1.41 -12.05 0.17
N GLU A 41 2.48 -12.62 0.71
CA GLU A 41 3.85 -12.19 0.41
C GLU A 41 4.17 -12.37 -1.08
N LYS A 42 3.89 -13.55 -1.65
CA LYS A 42 4.13 -13.81 -3.08
C LYS A 42 3.33 -12.89 -3.97
N ARG A 43 2.07 -12.60 -3.63
CA ARG A 43 1.24 -11.63 -4.36
C ARG A 43 1.85 -10.22 -4.31
N ARG A 44 2.33 -9.78 -3.14
CA ARG A 44 2.96 -8.45 -3.00
C ARG A 44 4.25 -8.35 -3.82
N GLU A 45 5.04 -9.42 -3.85
CA GLU A 45 6.25 -9.45 -4.65
C GLU A 45 5.95 -9.41 -6.14
N GLN A 46 4.95 -10.17 -6.60
CA GLN A 46 4.51 -10.11 -7.99
C GLN A 46 4.02 -8.69 -8.35
N LEU A 47 3.17 -8.09 -7.52
CA LEU A 47 2.69 -6.72 -7.74
C LEU A 47 3.84 -5.71 -7.81
N ARG A 48 4.88 -5.87 -6.99
CA ARG A 48 6.07 -5.03 -7.06
C ARG A 48 6.76 -5.16 -8.41
N GLN A 49 6.93 -6.39 -8.91
CA GLN A 49 7.54 -6.64 -10.21
C GLN A 49 6.70 -6.04 -11.34
N ASP A 50 5.38 -6.26 -11.31
CA ASP A 50 4.45 -5.72 -12.31
C ASP A 50 4.50 -4.19 -12.36
N VAL A 51 4.61 -3.52 -11.20
CA VAL A 51 4.75 -2.05 -11.14
C VAL A 51 6.08 -1.60 -11.72
N ILE A 52 7.19 -2.25 -11.38
CA ILE A 52 8.51 -1.90 -11.90
C ILE A 52 8.52 -2.05 -13.41
N GLU A 53 8.05 -3.19 -13.92
CA GLU A 53 7.98 -3.46 -15.36
C GLU A 53 7.06 -2.46 -16.06
N GLY A 54 5.87 -2.20 -15.52
CA GLY A 54 4.95 -1.21 -16.07
C GLY A 54 5.55 0.19 -16.15
N CYS A 55 6.27 0.62 -15.11
CA CYS A 55 6.98 1.91 -15.11
C CYS A 55 8.11 1.94 -16.15
N GLN A 56 8.86 0.84 -16.32
CA GLN A 56 9.92 0.76 -17.32
C GLN A 56 9.36 0.81 -18.75
N VAL A 57 8.29 0.07 -19.02
CA VAL A 57 7.63 0.04 -20.33
C VAL A 57 7.06 1.41 -20.69
N MET A 58 6.50 2.13 -19.71
CA MET A 58 5.88 3.44 -19.94
C MET A 58 6.85 4.61 -19.81
N ALA A 59 8.13 4.38 -19.50
CA ALA A 59 9.08 5.44 -19.16
C ALA A 59 9.19 6.51 -20.26
N ASP A 60 9.34 6.08 -21.51
CA ASP A 60 9.51 6.98 -22.65
C ASP A 60 8.24 7.79 -22.93
N VAL A 61 7.06 7.15 -22.85
CA VAL A 61 5.76 7.81 -23.05
C VAL A 61 5.50 8.84 -21.96
N MET A 62 5.77 8.49 -20.70
CA MET A 62 5.62 9.43 -19.58
C MET A 62 6.58 10.61 -19.71
N LEU A 63 7.81 10.36 -20.18
CA LEU A 63 8.80 11.41 -20.41
C LEU A 63 8.37 12.35 -21.53
N GLU A 64 7.85 11.83 -22.63
CA GLU A 64 7.33 12.64 -23.74
C GLU A 64 6.18 13.54 -23.29
N ILE A 65 5.21 12.98 -22.58
CA ILE A 65 4.08 13.74 -22.00
C ILE A 65 4.63 14.81 -21.04
N GLN A 66 5.54 14.45 -20.14
CA GLN A 66 6.11 15.43 -19.21
C GLN A 66 6.76 16.61 -19.96
N GLN A 67 7.55 16.33 -20.99
CA GLN A 67 8.20 17.38 -21.78
C GLN A 67 7.20 18.28 -22.51
N GLU A 68 6.09 17.72 -23.00
CA GLU A 68 5.02 18.48 -23.67
C GLU A 68 4.34 19.47 -22.71
N PHE A 69 4.09 19.06 -21.46
CA PHE A 69 3.34 19.85 -20.48
C PHE A 69 4.20 20.66 -19.49
N GLU A 70 5.52 20.45 -19.46
CA GLU A 70 6.46 21.19 -18.59
C GLU A 70 6.28 22.72 -18.64
N PRO A 71 6.05 23.37 -19.80
CA PRO A 71 5.85 24.83 -19.82
C PRO A 71 4.61 25.27 -19.04
N LEU A 72 3.54 24.49 -19.10
CA LEU A 72 2.29 24.76 -18.38
C LEU A 72 2.48 24.57 -16.88
N ASP A 73 3.15 23.49 -16.48
CA ASP A 73 3.46 23.22 -15.07
C ASP A 73 4.26 24.37 -14.46
N MET A 74 5.25 24.89 -15.20
CA MET A 74 6.06 26.04 -14.79
C MET A 74 5.25 27.34 -14.65
N GLU A 75 4.26 27.57 -15.51
CA GLU A 75 3.37 28.73 -15.39
C GLU A 75 2.50 28.64 -14.13
N VAL A 76 1.93 27.46 -13.86
CA VAL A 76 1.12 27.20 -12.66
C VAL A 76 1.94 27.39 -11.39
N TRP A 77 3.16 26.85 -11.33
CA TRP A 77 4.04 27.02 -10.17
C TRP A 77 4.36 28.48 -9.89
N ARG A 78 4.70 29.25 -10.93
CA ARG A 78 4.96 30.69 -10.79
C ARG A 78 3.73 31.44 -10.26
N ALA A 79 2.54 31.12 -10.77
CA ALA A 79 1.32 31.75 -10.31
C ALA A 79 1.02 31.45 -8.83
N ILE A 80 1.38 30.25 -8.33
CA ILE A 80 1.25 29.88 -6.92
C ILE A 80 2.26 30.66 -6.05
N ASP A 81 3.51 30.76 -6.50
CA ASP A 81 4.56 31.48 -5.77
C ASP A 81 4.31 33.01 -5.74
N ASP A 82 3.71 33.55 -6.80
CA ASP A 82 3.35 34.95 -6.92
C ASP A 82 2.06 35.31 -6.16
N GLU A 83 1.31 34.36 -5.59
CA GLU A 83 0.18 34.67 -4.71
C GLU A 83 0.67 35.28 -3.38
N PRO A 84 0.40 36.56 -3.08
CA PRO A 84 0.81 37.15 -1.82
C PRO A 84 0.02 36.52 -0.66
N GLU A 85 0.70 36.16 0.44
CA GLU A 85 0.16 35.56 1.69
C GLU A 85 -1.06 36.28 2.30
N THR A 86 -1.43 37.45 1.79
CA THR A 86 -2.52 38.31 2.28
C THR A 86 -3.91 37.68 2.16
N ARG A 87 -4.10 36.59 1.41
CA ARG A 87 -5.40 35.91 1.27
C ARG A 87 -5.67 34.83 2.32
N ARG A 88 -4.64 34.27 2.99
CA ARG A 88 -4.82 33.20 4.00
C ARG A 88 -5.19 33.70 5.40
N ARG A 89 -5.32 35.02 5.61
CA ARG A 89 -5.46 35.62 6.95
C ARG A 89 -6.70 36.52 7.11
N ARG A 90 -7.87 36.13 6.59
CA ARG A 90 -9.14 36.80 6.95
C ARG A 90 -10.34 35.85 6.97
N SER A 91 -10.53 35.14 8.09
CA SER A 91 -11.85 34.80 8.65
C SER A 91 -11.76 33.95 9.94
N SER A 92 -11.15 34.49 11.00
CA SER A 92 -11.33 33.91 12.35
C SER A 92 -11.34 34.98 13.45
N THR A 93 -12.27 35.93 13.33
CA THR A 93 -12.77 36.79 14.42
C THR A 93 -14.17 37.21 13.96
N THR A 94 -15.29 37.01 14.68
CA THR A 94 -15.53 37.33 16.08
C THR A 94 -16.80 36.60 16.53
N ARG A 95 -16.75 35.76 17.58
CA ARG A 95 -17.94 35.26 18.28
C ARG A 95 -17.88 35.74 19.73
N SER A 96 -18.33 36.97 19.95
CA SER A 96 -18.54 37.53 21.28
C SER A 96 -19.72 38.50 21.27
N HIS A 97 -20.60 38.31 22.26
CA HIS A 97 -21.82 39.08 22.61
C HIS A 97 -23.10 38.62 21.88
N GLY A 98 -24.24 38.43 22.55
CA GLY A 98 -24.67 39.04 23.81
C GLY A 98 -25.43 38.12 24.75
N ARG A 99 -25.33 38.50 26.02
CA ARG A 99 -26.12 38.06 27.16
C ARG A 99 -27.08 39.20 27.46
N VAL A 100 -28.39 38.96 27.37
CA VAL A 100 -29.44 39.58 28.20
C VAL A 100 -30.52 38.52 28.38
#